data_AF-A6LKN5-F1
#
_entry.id   AF-A6LKN5-F1
#
_cell.length_a   1.000
_cell.length_b   1.000
_cell.length_c   1.000
_cell.angle_alpha   90.00
_cell.angle_beta   90.00
_cell.angle_gamma   90.00
#
_symmetry.space_group_name_H-M   'P 1'
#
loop_
_entity.id
_entity.type
_entity.pdbx_description
1 polymer ?
#
loop_
_entity_poly.entity_id
_entity_poly.type
_entity_poly.pdbx_seq_one_letter_code
_entity_poly.pdbx_strand_id
1 'polypeptide(L)'
;MRINNSVNLWITHRLLSFQDQNKANMAEVVTAQKLLTSDIAGAAIYERMRSQIERYGKVIENIYTGVDMLNTADSALSSIYDNLQRMRELAVQASNGTLTENERAALNEEYNQLLEQIKTTVKNTEFNNKQLLTGNFENIEIQVNPNGKSQNISIPNVQTDALNIEDTNILTIENAHTAIERLDNAINTISETRSNIGANVNALKQYGAVAANAFENITSSTSNIHDTDIAKTLLEITKNNILSQTLLSLSTQSNISAWSVLRLLG
;
A
#
# COMPACT_ATOMS: atom_id res chain seq x y z
N MET A 1 -39.81 -21.64 -60.48
CA MET A 1 -38.90 -20.72 -59.76
C MET A 1 -39.30 -20.76 -58.29
N ARG A 2 -38.44 -21.23 -57.37
CA ARG A 2 -38.79 -21.30 -55.93
C ARG A 2 -38.82 -19.87 -55.40
N ILE A 3 -39.98 -19.37 -54.95
CA ILE A 3 -40.10 -18.09 -54.23
C ILE A 3 -39.43 -18.34 -52.87
N ASN A 4 -38.13 -18.09 -52.82
CA ASN A 4 -37.28 -18.69 -51.81
C ASN A 4 -37.29 -17.86 -50.52
N ASN A 5 -38.23 -18.17 -49.61
CA ASN A 5 -38.26 -17.66 -48.23
C ASN A 5 -36.92 -17.91 -47.50
N SER A 6 -36.10 -18.86 -47.96
CA SER A 6 -34.80 -19.14 -47.36
C SER A 6 -33.77 -18.02 -47.53
N VAL A 7 -33.85 -17.20 -48.58
CA VAL A 7 -32.89 -16.11 -48.83
C VAL A 7 -33.18 -14.92 -47.93
N ASN A 8 -34.45 -14.53 -47.80
CA ASN A 8 -34.85 -13.47 -46.89
C ASN A 8 -34.60 -13.86 -45.43
N LEU A 9 -34.92 -15.11 -45.05
CA LEU A 9 -34.62 -15.63 -43.71
C LEU A 9 -33.11 -15.64 -43.41
N TRP A 10 -32.27 -16.00 -44.39
CA TRP A 10 -30.81 -15.93 -44.24
C TRP A 10 -30.30 -14.49 -44.07
N ILE A 11 -30.84 -13.53 -44.84
CA ILE A 11 -30.50 -12.10 -44.69
C ILE A 11 -30.89 -11.60 -43.29
N THR A 12 -32.09 -11.97 -42.82
CA THR A 12 -32.58 -11.61 -41.48
C THR A 12 -31.74 -12.21 -40.37
N HIS A 13 -31.38 -13.51 -40.46
CA HIS A 13 -30.47 -14.13 -39.49
C HIS A 13 -29.08 -13.50 -39.49
N ARG A 14 -28.55 -13.15 -40.67
CA ARG A 14 -27.27 -12.45 -40.78
C ARG A 14 -27.35 -11.04 -40.18
N LEU A 15 -28.44 -10.32 -40.42
CA LEU A 15 -28.69 -9.01 -39.83
C LEU A 15 -28.75 -9.06 -38.31
N LEU A 16 -29.50 -10.02 -37.75
CA LEU A 16 -29.56 -10.24 -36.29
C LEU A 16 -28.17 -10.56 -35.73
N SER A 17 -27.38 -11.40 -36.40
CA SER A 17 -26.01 -11.70 -35.95
C SER A 17 -25.09 -10.46 -35.93
N PHE A 18 -25.24 -9.54 -36.88
CA PHE A 18 -24.49 -8.28 -36.86
C PHE A 18 -24.99 -7.31 -35.80
N GLN A 19 -26.30 -7.29 -35.53
CA GLN A 19 -26.87 -6.50 -34.43
C GLN A 19 -26.39 -7.01 -33.06
N ASP A 20 -26.35 -8.32 -32.85
CA ASP A 20 -25.82 -8.92 -31.63
C ASP A 20 -24.32 -8.65 -31.44
N GLN A 21 -23.53 -8.75 -32.53
CA GLN A 21 -22.11 -8.40 -32.50
C GLN A 21 -21.88 -6.91 -32.20
N ASN A 22 -22.68 -6.02 -32.79
CA ASN A 22 -22.61 -4.59 -32.50
C ASN A 22 -23.02 -4.27 -31.07
N LYS A 23 -23.99 -4.99 -30.50
CA LYS A 23 -24.38 -4.83 -29.10
C LYS A 23 -23.23 -5.22 -28.16
N ALA A 24 -22.52 -6.30 -28.45
CA ALA A 24 -21.33 -6.71 -27.71
C ALA A 24 -20.20 -5.67 -27.84
N ASN A 25 -19.82 -5.32 -29.07
CA ASN A 25 -18.77 -4.32 -29.33
C ASN A 25 -19.10 -2.94 -28.72
N MET A 26 -20.37 -2.53 -28.72
CA MET A 26 -20.80 -1.28 -28.08
C MET A 26 -20.62 -1.34 -26.55
N ALA A 27 -20.92 -2.47 -25.92
CA ALA A 27 -20.69 -2.65 -24.49
C ALA A 27 -19.19 -2.62 -24.15
N GLU A 28 -18.31 -3.16 -25.01
CA GLU A 28 -16.85 -3.04 -24.83
C GLU A 28 -16.36 -1.60 -24.97
N VAL A 29 -16.88 -0.82 -25.93
CA VAL A 29 -16.53 0.60 -26.08
C VAL A 29 -17.01 1.43 -24.89
N VAL A 30 -18.21 1.16 -24.38
CA VAL A 30 -18.77 1.88 -23.22
C VAL A 30 -18.00 1.59 -21.93
N THR A 31 -17.54 0.35 -21.76
CA THR A 31 -16.77 -0.06 -20.57
C THR A 31 -15.26 0.11 -20.74
N ALA A 32 -14.79 0.40 -21.96
CA ALA A 32 -13.39 0.34 -22.39
C ALA A 32 -12.70 -1.02 -22.14
N GLN A 33 -13.49 -2.07 -21.92
CA GLN A 33 -13.03 -3.38 -21.50
C GLN A 33 -13.58 -4.47 -22.42
N LYS A 34 -12.76 -5.49 -22.66
CA LYS A 34 -13.11 -6.67 -23.44
C LYS A 34 -14.06 -7.55 -22.64
N LEU A 35 -15.14 -7.98 -23.26
CA LEU A 35 -16.08 -8.90 -22.64
C LEU A 35 -15.51 -10.32 -22.69
N LEU A 36 -14.96 -10.80 -21.57
CA LEU A 36 -14.39 -12.15 -21.44
C LEU A 36 -15.44 -13.28 -21.38
N THR A 37 -16.70 -12.99 -21.74
CA THR A 37 -17.84 -13.94 -21.66
C THR A 37 -17.68 -15.18 -22.54
N SER A 38 -16.81 -15.12 -23.54
CA SER A 38 -16.53 -16.23 -24.47
C SER A 38 -15.16 -16.91 -24.26
N ASP A 39 -14.30 -16.37 -23.39
CA ASP A 39 -12.96 -16.90 -23.08
C ASP A 39 -12.84 -17.18 -21.57
N ILE A 40 -13.29 -18.37 -21.16
CA ILE A 40 -13.29 -18.83 -19.76
C ILE A 40 -11.85 -18.88 -19.20
N ALA A 41 -10.85 -19.18 -20.03
CA ALA A 41 -9.45 -19.23 -19.62
C ALA A 41 -8.89 -17.82 -19.41
N GLY A 42 -9.18 -16.88 -20.31
CA GLY A 42 -8.83 -15.46 -20.17
C GLY A 42 -9.47 -14.82 -18.94
N ALA A 43 -10.76 -15.10 -18.69
CA ALA A 43 -11.47 -14.65 -17.48
C ALA A 43 -10.82 -15.16 -16.19
N ALA A 44 -10.43 -16.45 -16.13
CA ALA A 44 -9.78 -17.01 -14.96
C ALA A 44 -8.39 -16.41 -14.69
N ILE A 45 -7.62 -16.08 -15.75
CA ILE A 45 -6.32 -15.40 -15.63
C ILE A 45 -6.52 -13.96 -15.14
N TYR A 46 -7.47 -13.24 -15.72
CA TYR A 46 -7.82 -11.88 -15.31
C TYR A 46 -8.19 -11.82 -13.82
N GLU A 47 -9.09 -12.68 -13.35
CA GLU A 47 -9.49 -12.69 -11.93
C GLU A 47 -8.30 -13.01 -11.00
N ARG A 48 -7.40 -13.91 -11.43
CA ARG A 48 -6.16 -14.18 -10.68
C ARG A 48 -5.25 -12.95 -10.61
N MET A 49 -5.07 -12.23 -11.72
CA MET A 49 -4.24 -11.02 -11.79
C MET A 49 -4.85 -9.88 -10.99
N ARG A 50 -6.16 -9.66 -11.12
CA ARG A 50 -6.92 -8.70 -10.30
C ARG A 50 -6.76 -8.99 -8.81
N SER A 51 -6.92 -10.25 -8.41
CA SER A 51 -6.69 -10.66 -7.02
C SER A 51 -5.23 -10.43 -6.58
N GLN A 52 -4.25 -10.59 -7.48
CA GLN A 52 -2.87 -10.23 -7.17
C GLN A 52 -2.69 -8.72 -6.98
N ILE A 53 -3.30 -7.87 -7.83
CA ILE A 53 -3.27 -6.41 -7.72
C ILE A 53 -3.79 -5.98 -6.34
N GLU A 54 -4.94 -6.50 -5.92
CA GLU A 54 -5.53 -6.20 -4.61
C GLU A 54 -4.61 -6.64 -3.45
N ARG A 55 -4.01 -7.83 -3.54
CA ARG A 55 -3.06 -8.31 -2.53
C ARG A 55 -1.80 -7.46 -2.47
N TYR A 56 -1.21 -7.08 -3.61
CA TYR A 56 -0.04 -6.20 -3.65
C TYR A 56 -0.37 -4.81 -3.11
N GLY A 57 -1.52 -4.25 -3.46
CA GLY A 57 -2.01 -2.99 -2.90
C GLY A 57 -2.06 -3.05 -1.37
N LYS A 58 -2.60 -4.14 -0.80
CA LYS A 58 -2.65 -4.28 0.65
C LYS A 58 -1.29 -4.46 1.30
N VAL A 59 -0.37 -5.18 0.65
CA VAL A 59 1.02 -5.33 1.12
C VAL A 59 1.72 -3.97 1.15
N ILE A 60 1.54 -3.15 0.12
CA ILE A 60 2.11 -1.80 0.07
C ILE A 60 1.60 -0.96 1.26
N GLU A 61 0.28 -0.95 1.50
CA GLU A 61 -0.31 -0.26 2.66
C GLU A 61 0.27 -0.74 3.99
N ASN A 62 0.38 -2.06 4.18
CA ASN A 62 0.92 -2.64 5.41
C ASN A 62 2.39 -2.26 5.63
N ILE A 63 3.19 -2.27 4.56
CA ILE A 63 4.60 -1.86 4.59
C ILE A 63 4.71 -0.40 5.04
N TYR A 64 3.95 0.51 4.43
CA TYR A 64 4.01 1.93 4.78
C TYR A 64 3.44 2.22 6.17
N THR A 65 2.39 1.51 6.59
CA THR A 65 1.90 1.57 7.99
C THR A 65 3.00 1.14 8.98
N GLY A 66 3.78 0.11 8.64
CA GLY A 66 4.93 -0.31 9.43
C GLY A 66 6.05 0.75 9.46
N VAL A 67 6.30 1.42 8.34
CA VAL A 67 7.25 2.55 8.26
C VAL A 67 6.79 3.72 9.13
N ASP A 68 5.50 4.07 9.08
CA ASP A 68 4.94 5.16 9.88
C ASP A 68 5.06 4.86 11.38
N MET A 69 4.72 3.64 11.80
CA MET A 69 4.92 3.17 13.18
C MET A 69 6.39 3.30 13.63
N LEU A 70 7.33 2.88 12.78
CA LEU A 70 8.76 3.00 13.07
C LEU A 70 9.23 4.46 13.15
N ASN A 71 8.71 5.34 12.30
CA ASN A 71 9.02 6.78 12.34
C ASN A 71 8.47 7.45 13.61
N THR A 72 7.28 7.05 14.06
CA THR A 72 6.73 7.49 15.35
C THR A 72 7.65 7.08 16.51
N ALA A 73 8.12 5.83 16.52
CA ALA A 73 9.08 5.36 17.51
C ALA A 73 10.41 6.11 17.45
N ASP A 74 11.02 6.28 16.26
CA ASP A 74 12.30 7.01 16.13
C ASP A 74 12.18 8.48 16.56
N SER A 75 11.06 9.13 16.28
CA SER A 75 10.81 10.52 16.70
C SER A 75 10.80 10.64 18.23
N ALA A 76 10.13 9.72 18.93
CA ALA A 76 10.13 9.67 20.38
C ALA A 76 11.52 9.34 20.95
N LEU A 77 12.22 8.38 20.34
CA LEU A 77 13.60 8.02 20.74
C LEU A 77 14.58 9.17 20.54
N SER A 78 14.38 10.01 19.51
CA SER A 78 15.20 11.22 19.33
C SER A 78 14.99 12.20 20.49
N SER A 79 13.74 12.43 20.91
CA SER A 79 13.47 13.29 22.08
C SER A 79 14.05 12.71 23.37
N ILE A 80 14.00 11.38 23.56
CA ILE A 80 14.63 10.71 24.70
C ILE A 80 16.14 10.89 24.65
N TYR A 81 16.76 10.73 23.47
CA TYR A 81 18.19 10.92 23.27
C TYR A 81 18.63 12.34 23.67
N ASP A 82 17.92 13.37 23.23
CA ASP A 82 18.23 14.76 23.57
C ASP A 82 18.11 15.03 25.08
N ASN A 83 17.07 14.48 25.73
CA ASN A 83 16.91 14.57 27.19
C ASN A 83 18.04 13.86 27.94
N LEU A 84 18.47 12.67 27.49
CA LEU A 84 19.59 11.95 28.09
C LEU A 84 20.91 12.72 27.97
N GLN A 85 21.15 13.36 26.82
CA GLN A 85 22.32 14.23 26.64
C GLN A 85 22.29 15.40 27.61
N ARG A 86 21.13 16.05 27.77
CA ARG A 86 20.96 17.14 28.76
C ARG A 86 21.17 16.66 30.19
N MET A 87 20.59 15.52 30.56
CA MET A 87 20.80 14.89 31.88
C MET A 87 22.28 14.61 32.14
N ARG A 88 23.02 14.19 31.11
CA ARG A 88 24.46 13.94 31.19
C ARG A 88 25.24 15.23 31.40
N GLU A 89 24.90 16.30 30.70
CA GLU A 89 25.50 17.63 30.93
C GLU A 89 25.31 18.08 32.39
N LEU A 90 24.11 17.91 32.94
CA LEU A 90 23.82 18.25 34.35
C LEU A 90 24.63 17.39 35.31
N ALA A 91 24.77 16.09 35.04
CA ALA A 91 25.59 15.19 35.84
C ALA A 91 27.09 15.57 35.81
N VAL A 92 27.61 15.97 34.65
CA VAL A 92 28.98 16.50 34.52
C VAL A 92 29.15 17.80 35.31
N GLN A 93 28.16 18.71 35.26
CA GLN A 93 28.18 19.93 36.06
C GLN A 93 28.16 19.62 37.56
N ALA A 94 27.26 18.74 38.02
CA ALA A 94 27.13 18.35 39.42
C ALA A 94 28.36 17.61 39.98
N SER A 95 29.15 16.97 39.10
CA SER A 95 30.42 16.33 39.43
C SER A 95 31.54 17.34 39.77
N ASN A 96 31.32 18.64 39.53
CA ASN A 96 32.29 19.66 39.89
C ASN A 96 32.28 19.92 41.42
N GLY A 97 33.47 19.82 42.03
CA GLY A 97 33.67 20.04 43.46
C GLY A 97 33.51 21.49 43.93
N THR A 98 33.40 22.47 43.01
CA THR A 98 33.20 23.88 43.36
C THR A 98 31.75 24.24 43.70
N LEU A 99 30.79 23.36 43.40
CA LEU A 99 29.36 23.59 43.64
C LEU A 99 28.97 23.31 45.09
N THR A 100 28.13 24.17 45.64
CA THR A 100 27.46 23.97 46.92
C THR A 100 26.37 22.89 46.83
N GLU A 101 25.95 22.36 47.97
CA GLU A 101 24.86 21.37 48.04
C GLU A 101 23.53 21.93 47.50
N ASN A 102 23.24 23.20 47.76
CA ASN A 102 22.02 23.86 47.27
C ASN A 102 22.03 24.01 45.75
N GLU A 103 23.17 24.38 45.15
CA GLU A 103 23.29 24.48 43.69
C GLU A 103 23.17 23.10 43.04
N ARG A 104 23.75 22.07 43.65
CA ARG A 104 23.63 20.69 43.17
C ARG A 104 22.21 20.15 43.30
N ALA A 105 21.48 20.53 44.36
CA ALA A 105 20.07 20.21 44.51
C ALA A 105 19.21 20.85 43.41
N ALA A 106 19.49 22.12 43.05
CA ALA A 106 18.79 22.79 41.95
C ALA A 106 19.04 22.10 40.59
N LEU A 107 20.27 21.67 40.30
CA LEU A 107 20.56 20.87 39.10
C LEU A 107 19.82 19.52 39.13
N ASN A 108 19.71 18.90 40.30
CA ASN A 108 18.99 17.65 40.47
C ASN A 108 17.47 17.80 40.23
N GLU A 109 16.88 18.97 40.52
CA GLU A 109 15.48 19.24 40.16
C GLU A 109 15.26 19.24 38.64
N GLU A 110 16.13 19.89 37.88
CA GLU A 110 16.10 19.86 36.40
C GLU A 110 16.31 18.42 35.90
N TYR A 111 17.26 17.69 36.48
CA TYR A 111 17.53 16.29 36.16
C TYR A 111 16.28 15.41 36.34
N ASN A 112 15.58 15.55 37.47
CA ASN A 112 14.36 14.81 37.76
C ASN A 112 13.22 15.17 36.81
N GLN A 113 13.11 16.43 36.39
CA GLN A 113 12.11 16.84 35.39
C GLN A 113 12.37 16.17 34.03
N LEU A 114 13.62 16.09 33.60
CA LEU A 114 13.99 15.40 32.36
C LEU A 114 13.71 13.88 32.45
N LEU A 115 13.97 13.27 33.61
CA LEU A 115 13.64 11.87 33.86
C LEU A 115 12.12 11.62 33.73
N GLU A 116 11.29 12.48 34.32
CA GLU A 116 9.82 12.37 34.20
C GLU A 116 9.31 12.65 32.78
N GLN A 117 9.97 13.55 32.04
CA GLN A 117 9.68 13.75 30.61
C GLN A 117 9.99 12.50 29.79
N ILE A 118 11.10 11.80 30.06
CA ILE A 118 11.42 10.53 29.42
C ILE A 118 10.33 9.49 29.74
N LYS A 119 9.96 9.32 31.02
CA LYS A 119 8.88 8.39 31.43
C LYS A 119 7.57 8.69 30.71
N THR A 120 7.20 9.96 30.60
CA THR A 120 5.99 10.40 29.91
C THR A 120 6.06 10.11 28.42
N THR A 121 7.20 10.40 27.78
CA THR A 121 7.43 10.13 26.35
C THR A 121 7.31 8.65 26.05
N VAL A 122 7.94 7.79 26.85
CA VAL A 122 7.85 6.32 26.70
C VAL A 122 6.41 5.83 26.83
N LYS A 123 5.65 6.34 27.81
CA LYS A 123 4.25 5.93 28.05
C LYS A 123 3.27 6.42 26.98
N ASN A 124 3.48 7.62 26.46
CA ASN A 124 2.57 8.27 25.51
C ASN A 124 2.91 7.96 24.05
N THR A 125 4.06 7.35 23.77
CA THR A 125 4.42 6.95 22.41
C THR A 125 3.65 5.69 22.03
N GLU A 126 2.56 5.89 21.30
CA GLU A 126 1.71 4.82 20.83
C GLU A 126 1.44 4.92 19.33
N PHE A 127 1.15 3.76 18.73
CA PHE A 127 0.62 3.67 17.39
C PHE A 127 -0.59 2.74 17.42
N ASN A 128 -1.75 3.23 16.98
CA ASN A 128 -3.00 2.49 16.99
C ASN A 128 -3.35 1.88 18.37
N ASN A 129 -3.27 2.70 19.42
CA ASN A 129 -3.53 2.34 20.84
C ASN A 129 -2.57 1.29 21.42
N LYS A 130 -1.37 1.18 20.85
CA LYS A 130 -0.37 0.23 21.30
C LYS A 130 0.95 0.96 21.58
N GLN A 131 1.49 0.82 22.78
CA GLN A 131 2.71 1.49 23.24
C GLN A 131 3.99 0.92 22.64
N LEU A 132 4.74 1.71 21.89
CA LEU A 132 5.86 1.21 21.08
C LEU A 132 7.16 0.96 21.86
N LEU A 133 7.33 1.62 23.01
CA LEU A 133 8.62 1.79 23.69
C LEU A 133 8.74 1.02 25.02
N THR A 134 7.73 0.22 25.38
CA THR A 134 7.63 -0.45 26.68
C THR A 134 8.07 -1.91 26.70
N GLY A 135 8.66 -2.40 25.60
CA GLY A 135 9.06 -3.82 25.47
C GLY A 135 7.90 -4.79 25.19
N ASN A 136 6.65 -4.34 25.22
CA ASN A 136 5.48 -5.15 24.83
C ASN A 136 5.37 -5.33 23.29
N PHE A 137 6.33 -4.81 22.55
CA PHE A 137 6.38 -4.78 21.09
C PHE A 137 7.53 -5.62 20.53
N GLU A 138 7.59 -6.85 21.00
CA GLU A 138 8.47 -7.86 20.45
C GLU A 138 7.79 -8.58 19.29
N ASN A 139 8.56 -8.83 18.23
CA ASN A 139 8.18 -9.62 17.08
C ASN A 139 6.99 -9.11 16.25
N ILE A 140 7.03 -7.84 15.84
CA ILE A 140 6.03 -7.29 14.92
C ILE A 140 6.30 -7.84 13.52
N GLU A 141 5.38 -8.65 13.03
CA GLU A 141 5.44 -9.16 11.67
C GLU A 141 4.73 -8.22 10.70
N ILE A 142 5.51 -7.57 9.83
CA ILE A 142 4.98 -6.78 8.73
C ILE A 142 5.00 -7.63 7.46
N GLN A 143 3.83 -7.88 6.89
CA GLN A 143 3.68 -8.63 5.65
C GLN A 143 4.33 -7.87 4.48
N VAL A 144 5.41 -8.40 3.91
CA VAL A 144 6.16 -7.76 2.82
C VAL A 144 5.90 -8.35 1.44
N ASN A 145 5.11 -9.42 1.36
CA ASN A 145 4.78 -10.09 0.11
C ASN A 145 3.38 -10.73 0.16
N PRO A 146 2.63 -10.81 -0.97
CA PRO A 146 1.36 -11.52 -1.01
C PRO A 146 1.39 -13.01 -0.62
N ASN A 147 2.56 -13.65 -0.61
CA ASN A 147 2.71 -15.10 -0.40
C ASN A 147 2.98 -15.51 1.07
N GLY A 148 2.79 -14.62 2.05
CA GLY A 148 2.99 -14.96 3.46
C GLY A 148 4.38 -14.67 4.02
N LYS A 149 5.29 -14.03 3.27
CA LYS A 149 6.58 -13.57 3.82
C LYS A 149 6.41 -12.28 4.64
N SER A 150 6.92 -12.29 5.87
CA SER A 150 6.92 -11.14 6.77
C SER A 150 8.34 -10.69 7.12
N GLN A 151 8.50 -9.40 7.40
CA GLN A 151 9.67 -8.84 8.05
C GLN A 151 9.39 -8.76 9.56
N ASN A 152 10.28 -9.32 10.36
CA ASN A 152 10.20 -9.20 11.81
C ASN A 152 10.86 -7.91 12.27
N ILE A 153 10.19 -7.18 13.16
CA ILE A 153 10.65 -5.92 13.73
C ILE A 153 10.58 -6.05 15.25
N SER A 154 11.66 -5.67 15.92
CA SER A 154 11.74 -5.64 17.37
C SER A 154 12.18 -4.25 17.82
N ILE A 155 11.43 -3.66 18.75
CA ILE A 155 11.83 -2.44 19.44
C ILE A 155 12.12 -2.84 20.89
N PRO A 156 13.38 -2.72 21.35
CA PRO A 156 13.75 -3.01 22.73
C PRO A 156 12.96 -2.17 23.74
N ASN A 157 12.86 -2.65 24.98
CA ASN A 157 12.31 -1.86 26.07
C ASN A 157 13.24 -0.68 26.40
N VAL A 158 12.71 0.54 26.35
CA VAL A 158 13.45 1.78 26.67
C VAL A 158 12.86 2.53 27.87
N GLN A 159 12.09 1.84 28.70
CA GLN A 159 11.66 2.37 29.99
C GLN A 159 12.85 2.74 30.88
N THR A 160 12.65 3.70 31.78
CA THR A 160 13.70 4.19 32.70
C THR A 160 14.30 3.10 33.57
N ASP A 161 13.47 2.13 34.01
CA ASP A 161 13.91 0.94 34.73
C ASP A 161 14.80 0.04 33.85
N ALA A 162 14.37 -0.25 32.61
CA ALA A 162 15.14 -1.05 31.66
C ALA A 162 16.48 -0.39 31.26
N LEU A 163 16.53 0.94 31.21
CA LEU A 163 17.74 1.72 30.97
C LEU A 163 18.60 1.93 32.23
N ASN A 164 18.15 1.45 33.40
CA ASN A 164 18.82 1.58 34.70
C ASN A 164 19.06 3.04 35.17
N ILE A 165 18.15 3.95 34.80
CA ILE A 165 18.19 5.39 35.14
C ILE A 165 17.04 5.84 36.07
N GLU A 166 16.20 4.92 36.56
CA GLU A 166 15.05 5.25 37.42
C GLU A 166 15.48 5.88 38.75
N ASP A 167 16.48 5.29 39.41
CA ASP A 167 16.93 5.67 40.77
C ASP A 167 18.16 6.59 40.78
N THR A 168 18.59 7.07 39.61
CA THR A 168 19.76 7.93 39.50
C THR A 168 19.46 9.34 40.00
N ASN A 169 20.37 9.88 40.80
CA ASN A 169 20.37 11.27 41.25
C ASN A 169 21.78 11.85 41.13
N ILE A 170 21.89 13.17 41.18
CA ILE A 170 23.16 13.89 41.06
C ILE A 170 23.45 14.74 42.30
N LEU A 171 22.91 14.38 43.47
CA LEU A 171 23.04 15.14 44.72
C LEU A 171 24.43 15.10 45.38
N THR A 172 25.26 14.13 44.98
CA THR A 172 26.65 14.00 45.46
C THR A 172 27.57 13.82 44.26
N ILE A 173 28.86 14.10 44.45
CA ILE A 173 29.87 13.92 43.39
C ILE A 173 29.94 12.45 42.96
N GLU A 174 29.89 11.52 43.92
CA GLU A 174 29.91 10.08 43.64
C GLU A 174 28.67 9.63 42.84
N ASN A 175 27.48 10.11 43.23
CA ASN A 175 26.25 9.79 42.52
C ASN A 175 26.25 10.40 41.11
N ALA A 176 26.81 11.60 40.95
CA ALA A 176 26.95 12.24 39.65
C ALA A 176 27.89 11.46 38.72
N HIS A 177 29.00 10.92 39.22
CA HIS A 177 29.87 10.02 38.44
C HIS A 177 29.14 8.73 38.02
N THR A 178 28.42 8.10 38.95
CA THR A 178 27.63 6.89 38.65
C THR A 178 26.51 7.19 37.63
N ALA A 179 25.89 8.37 37.71
CA ALA A 179 24.88 8.81 36.77
C ALA A 179 25.44 9.01 35.37
N ILE A 180 26.66 9.56 35.22
CA ILE A 180 27.32 9.71 33.91
C ILE A 180 27.49 8.34 33.23
N GLU A 181 28.00 7.34 33.95
CA GLU A 181 28.22 5.99 33.40
C GLU A 181 26.89 5.34 32.95
N ARG A 182 25.84 5.44 33.78
CA ARG A 182 24.52 4.91 33.45
C ARG A 182 23.88 5.64 32.26
N LEU A 183 24.02 6.96 32.18
CA LEU A 183 23.52 7.76 31.07
C LEU A 183 24.28 7.45 29.77
N ASP A 184 25.59 7.25 29.81
CA ASP A 184 26.37 6.84 28.64
C ASP A 184 25.89 5.49 28.09
N ASN A 185 25.62 4.51 28.97
CA ASN A 185 25.05 3.22 28.56
C ASN A 185 23.62 3.36 28.00
N ALA A 186 22.78 4.19 28.61
CA ALA A 186 21.44 4.47 28.12
C ALA A 186 21.46 5.15 26.74
N ILE A 187 22.32 6.15 26.55
CA ILE A 187 22.54 6.85 25.27
C ILE A 187 22.95 5.85 24.19
N ASN A 188 23.91 4.97 24.47
CA ASN A 188 24.35 3.94 23.53
C ASN A 188 23.21 2.99 23.14
N THR A 189 22.43 2.53 24.12
CA THR A 189 21.27 1.64 23.88
C THR A 189 20.22 2.31 22.99
N ILE A 190 19.93 3.59 23.23
CA ILE A 190 19.00 4.37 22.38
C ILE A 190 19.56 4.55 20.98
N SER A 191 20.84 4.90 20.84
CA SER A 191 21.51 5.02 19.54
C SER A 191 21.48 3.72 18.74
N GLU A 192 21.76 2.58 19.37
CA GLU A 192 21.65 1.26 18.74
C GLU A 192 20.22 0.95 18.30
N THR A 193 19.24 1.23 19.16
CA THR A 193 17.82 1.04 18.85
C THR A 193 17.39 1.87 17.65
N ARG A 194 17.77 3.16 17.59
CA ARG A 194 17.48 4.04 16.45
C ARG A 194 18.15 3.56 15.16
N SER A 195 19.39 3.07 15.25
CA SER A 195 20.10 2.48 14.11
C SER A 195 19.36 1.26 13.56
N ASN A 196 18.91 0.36 14.45
CA ASN A 196 18.12 -0.81 14.07
C ASN A 196 16.77 -0.42 13.43
N ILE A 197 16.10 0.59 13.97
CA ILE A 197 14.87 1.14 13.37
C ILE A 197 15.16 1.69 11.98
N GLY A 198 16.21 2.49 11.80
CA GLY A 198 16.60 3.03 10.49
C GLY A 198 16.91 1.94 9.46
N ALA A 199 17.60 0.86 9.86
CA ALA A 199 17.83 -0.28 9.00
C ALA A 199 16.51 -0.97 8.57
N ASN A 200 15.58 -1.16 9.51
CA ASN A 200 14.26 -1.74 9.22
C ASN A 200 13.40 -0.84 8.32
N VAL A 201 13.41 0.48 8.54
CA VAL A 201 12.72 1.44 7.65
C VAL A 201 13.26 1.35 6.23
N ASN A 202 14.58 1.27 6.06
CA ASN A 202 15.19 1.12 4.75
C ASN A 202 14.81 -0.21 4.09
N ALA A 203 14.83 -1.31 4.84
CA ALA A 203 14.41 -2.62 4.35
C ALA A 203 12.94 -2.61 3.90
N LEU A 204 12.03 -2.07 4.72
CA LEU A 204 10.61 -1.94 4.39
C LEU A 204 10.38 -1.09 3.15
N LYS A 205 11.07 0.06 3.01
CA LYS A 205 10.99 0.90 1.80
C LYS A 205 11.43 0.15 0.55
N GLN A 206 12.47 -0.68 0.63
CA GLN A 206 12.92 -1.51 -0.49
C GLN A 206 11.88 -2.59 -0.84
N TYR A 207 11.31 -3.27 0.16
CA TYR A 207 10.21 -4.21 -0.07
C TYR A 207 8.98 -3.52 -0.70
N GLY A 208 8.66 -2.31 -0.26
CA GLY A 208 7.57 -1.49 -0.82
C GLY A 208 7.82 -1.14 -2.29
N ALA A 209 9.04 -0.73 -2.64
CA ALA A 209 9.40 -0.44 -4.04
C ALA A 209 9.29 -1.69 -4.94
N VAL A 210 9.74 -2.86 -4.44
CA VAL A 210 9.59 -4.12 -5.17
C VAL A 210 8.12 -4.50 -5.35
N ALA A 211 7.30 -4.35 -4.30
CA ALA A 211 5.86 -4.61 -4.35
C ALA A 211 5.14 -3.65 -5.32
N ALA A 212 5.52 -2.37 -5.35
CA ALA A 212 4.98 -1.37 -6.27
C ALA A 212 5.32 -1.70 -7.73
N ASN A 213 6.56 -2.09 -8.02
CA ASN A 213 6.95 -2.55 -9.36
C ASN A 213 6.15 -3.78 -9.79
N ALA A 214 5.93 -4.74 -8.88
CA ALA A 214 5.09 -5.91 -9.19
C ALA A 214 3.63 -5.52 -9.44
N PHE A 215 3.07 -4.62 -8.63
CA PHE A 215 1.73 -4.05 -8.81
C PHE A 215 1.58 -3.39 -10.18
N GLU A 216 2.53 -2.53 -10.58
CA GLU A 216 2.53 -1.85 -11.88
C GLU A 216 2.59 -2.84 -13.04
N ASN A 217 3.52 -3.81 -12.98
CA ASN A 217 3.68 -4.82 -14.04
C ASN A 217 2.42 -5.69 -14.20
N ILE A 218 1.79 -6.10 -13.09
CA ILE A 218 0.56 -6.90 -13.14
C ILE A 218 -0.62 -6.04 -13.61
N THR A 219 -0.68 -4.77 -13.23
CA THR A 219 -1.71 -3.83 -13.71
C THR A 219 -1.59 -3.62 -15.22
N SER A 220 -0.37 -3.40 -15.73
CA SER A 220 -0.12 -3.30 -17.18
C SER A 220 -0.47 -4.61 -17.90
N SER A 221 -0.10 -5.76 -17.33
CA SER A 221 -0.45 -7.08 -17.90
C SER A 221 -1.96 -7.31 -17.92
N THR A 222 -2.67 -6.85 -16.88
CA THR A 222 -4.12 -6.93 -16.77
C THR A 222 -4.79 -6.05 -17.82
N SER A 223 -4.30 -4.81 -17.99
CA SER A 223 -4.72 -3.89 -19.04
C SER A 223 -4.55 -4.52 -20.44
N ASN A 224 -3.40 -5.14 -20.74
CA ASN A 224 -3.19 -5.81 -22.04
C ASN A 224 -4.16 -6.98 -22.32
N ILE A 225 -4.66 -7.64 -21.28
CA ILE A 225 -5.57 -8.79 -21.41
C ILE A 225 -7.04 -8.32 -21.50
N HIS A 226 -7.37 -7.25 -20.79
CA HIS A 226 -8.74 -6.85 -20.53
C HIS A 226 -9.17 -5.54 -21.21
N ASP A 227 -8.25 -4.65 -21.57
CA ASP A 227 -8.63 -3.38 -22.18
C ASP A 227 -8.87 -3.57 -23.69
N THR A 228 -9.92 -2.90 -24.19
CA THR A 228 -10.30 -2.98 -25.60
C THR A 228 -9.63 -1.86 -26.40
N ASP A 229 -9.10 -2.18 -27.59
CA ASP A 229 -8.73 -1.17 -28.59
C ASP A 229 -10.01 -0.52 -29.15
N ILE A 230 -10.34 0.66 -28.62
CA ILE A 230 -11.54 1.41 -28.99
C ILE A 230 -11.54 1.74 -30.48
N ALA A 231 -10.39 2.10 -31.06
CA ALA A 231 -10.32 2.49 -32.48
C ALA A 231 -10.68 1.30 -33.38
N LYS A 232 -10.08 0.13 -33.12
CA LYS A 232 -10.41 -1.10 -33.83
C LYS A 232 -11.88 -1.49 -33.65
N THR A 233 -12.40 -1.40 -32.43
CA THR A 233 -13.78 -1.80 -32.11
C THR A 233 -14.81 -0.87 -32.74
N LEU A 234 -14.54 0.43 -32.79
CA LEU A 234 -15.35 1.42 -33.51
C LEU A 234 -15.35 1.18 -35.02
N LEU A 235 -14.21 0.78 -35.61
CA LEU A 235 -14.14 0.40 -37.02
C LEU A 235 -14.99 -0.85 -37.30
N GLU A 236 -14.98 -1.83 -36.40
CA GLU A 236 -15.83 -3.02 -36.52
C GLU A 236 -17.32 -2.67 -36.38
N ILE A 237 -17.71 -1.83 -35.42
CA ILE A 237 -19.08 -1.32 -35.28
C ILE A 237 -19.51 -0.60 -36.55
N THR A 238 -18.65 0.27 -37.08
CA THR A 238 -18.91 1.04 -38.31
C THR A 238 -19.09 0.11 -39.52
N LYS A 239 -18.19 -0.86 -39.68
CA LYS A 239 -18.28 -1.88 -40.73
C LYS A 239 -19.57 -2.68 -40.64
N ASN A 240 -19.93 -3.16 -39.45
CA ASN A 240 -21.15 -3.93 -39.22
C ASN A 240 -22.42 -3.10 -39.43
N ASN A 241 -22.40 -1.82 -39.09
CA ASN A 241 -23.50 -0.89 -39.37
C ASN A 241 -23.69 -0.69 -40.88
N ILE A 242 -22.60 -0.48 -41.64
CA ILE A 242 -22.65 -0.39 -43.10
C ILE A 242 -23.21 -1.69 -43.69
N LEU A 243 -22.69 -2.85 -43.27
CA LEU A 243 -23.16 -4.16 -43.75
C LEU A 243 -24.64 -4.41 -43.41
N SER A 244 -25.09 -4.02 -42.21
CA SER A 244 -26.49 -4.14 -41.79
C SER A 244 -27.42 -3.26 -42.64
N GLN A 245 -27.03 -2.02 -42.93
CA GLN A 245 -27.77 -1.13 -43.84
C GLN A 245 -27.81 -1.66 -45.28
N THR A 246 -26.71 -2.27 -45.73
CA THR A 246 -26.62 -2.90 -47.05
C THR A 246 -27.53 -4.12 -47.14
N LEU A 247 -27.54 -4.98 -46.11
CA LEU A 247 -28.43 -6.14 -46.03
C LEU A 247 -29.90 -5.77 -45.94
N LEU A 248 -30.24 -4.70 -45.23
CA LEU A 248 -31.59 -4.16 -45.19
C LEU A 248 -32.03 -3.70 -46.60
N SER A 249 -31.17 -2.96 -47.30
CA SER A 249 -31.40 -2.51 -48.68
C SER A 249 -31.50 -3.68 -49.67
N LEU A 250 -30.70 -4.72 -49.48
CA LEU A 250 -30.78 -5.95 -50.29
C LEU A 250 -32.05 -6.76 -49.97
N SER A 251 -32.51 -6.78 -48.72
CA SER A 251 -33.78 -7.40 -48.34
C SER A 251 -34.97 -6.70 -48.98
N THR A 252 -35.00 -5.36 -48.94
CA THR A 252 -36.05 -4.58 -49.62
C THR A 252 -35.98 -4.75 -51.14
N GLN A 253 -34.80 -4.77 -51.74
CA GLN A 253 -34.59 -5.05 -53.17
C GLN A 253 -35.00 -6.49 -53.56
N SER A 254 -34.68 -7.48 -52.72
CA SER A 254 -35.08 -8.88 -52.91
C SER A 254 -36.59 -9.05 -52.81
N ASN A 255 -37.25 -8.30 -51.93
CA ASN A 255 -38.71 -8.27 -51.85
C ASN A 255 -39.30 -7.63 -53.11
N ILE A 256 -38.82 -6.46 -53.54
CA ILE A 256 -39.32 -5.76 -54.75
C ILE A 256 -39.18 -6.63 -56.01
N SER A 257 -38.05 -7.32 -56.17
CA SER A 257 -37.85 -8.26 -57.30
C SER A 257 -38.76 -9.50 -57.22
N ALA A 258 -39.04 -10.01 -56.02
CA ALA A 258 -40.04 -11.08 -55.84
C ALA A 258 -41.45 -10.60 -56.21
N TRP A 259 -41.83 -9.37 -55.81
CA TRP A 259 -43.13 -8.77 -56.16
C TRP A 259 -43.26 -8.45 -57.65
N SER A 260 -42.19 -7.99 -58.32
CA SER A 260 -42.22 -7.70 -59.76
C SER A 260 -42.39 -8.98 -60.59
N VAL A 261 -41.78 -10.09 -60.17
CA VAL A 261 -42.00 -11.41 -60.78
C VAL A 261 -43.41 -11.92 -60.50
N LEU A 262 -43.94 -11.74 -59.29
CA LEU A 262 -45.35 -12.08 -58.97
C LEU A 262 -46.33 -11.29 -59.86
N ARG A 263 -46.04 -10.01 -60.11
CA ARG A 263 -46.84 -9.12 -60.97
C ARG A 263 -46.71 -9.44 -62.47
N LEU A 264 -45.68 -10.17 -62.89
CA LEU A 264 -45.49 -10.64 -64.26
C LEU A 264 -46.17 -11.99 -64.52
N LEU A 265 -46.56 -12.71 -63.46
CA LEU A 265 -47.22 -14.02 -63.50
C LEU A 265 -48.72 -13.95 -63.16
N GLY A 266 -49.24 -12.75 -62.85
CA GLY A 266 -50.65 -12.46 -62.60
C GLY A 266 -51.19 -11.47 -63.62
#